data_AF-A0A1C5EPM9-F1
#
_entry.id   AF-A0A1C5EPM9-F1
#
_cell.length_a   1.000
_cell.length_b   1.000
_cell.length_c   1.000
_cell.angle_alpha   90.00
_cell.angle_beta   90.00
_cell.angle_gamma   90.00
#
_symmetry.space_group_name_H-M   'P 1'
#
loop_
_entity.id
_entity.type
_entity.pdbx_description
1 polymer ?
#
loop_
_entity_poly.entity_id
_entity_poly.type
_entity_poly.pdbx_seq_one_letter_code
_entity_poly.pdbx_strand_id
1 'polypeptide(L)'
;TIWRHFRSKESCAEPIVTQGVEWEMSMLRSWPENLSLEEHIAAETTRYGREADEVNRADDMLAMKMILLADREPAIRTAWLMACDQVEREMAEIIAVRLKLPADDLQVRLHAAAASAALRVINEEIGAALLGGTDPREFADAPERVAHAVRNATGGAVGDPVTE
;
A
#
# COMPACT_ATOMS: atom_id res chain seq x y z
N THR A 1 -3.64 32.22 -5.36
CA THR A 1 -3.41 31.55 -4.06
C THR A 1 -3.55 30.04 -4.13
N ILE A 2 -4.47 29.45 -4.90
CA ILE A 2 -4.45 27.99 -5.20
C ILE A 2 -3.52 27.63 -6.38
N TRP A 3 -3.59 28.39 -7.46
CA TRP A 3 -2.76 28.22 -8.68
C TRP A 3 -1.26 28.48 -8.50
N ARG A 4 -0.85 28.93 -7.30
CA ARG A 4 0.57 29.04 -6.94
C ARG A 4 1.16 27.69 -6.52
N HIS A 5 0.30 26.78 -6.04
CA HIS A 5 0.67 25.47 -5.51
C HIS A 5 0.30 24.34 -6.47
N PHE A 6 -0.75 24.51 -7.28
CA PHE A 6 -1.28 23.47 -8.15
C PHE A 6 -1.36 23.94 -9.60
N ARG A 7 -0.92 23.09 -10.53
CA ARG A 7 -0.91 23.39 -11.98
C ARG A 7 -2.28 23.20 -12.63
N SER A 8 -3.13 22.35 -12.06
CA SER A 8 -4.53 22.14 -12.47
C SER A 8 -5.42 22.03 -11.22
N LYS A 9 -6.74 21.97 -11.41
CA LYS A 9 -7.66 21.70 -10.28
C LYS A 9 -7.47 20.27 -9.74
N GLU A 10 -7.09 19.34 -10.61
CA GLU A 10 -6.89 17.93 -10.30
C GLU A 10 -5.60 17.70 -9.52
N SER A 11 -4.55 18.52 -9.74
CA SER A 11 -3.33 18.47 -8.93
C SER A 11 -3.57 18.72 -7.43
N CYS A 12 -4.69 19.34 -7.06
CA CYS A 12 -5.10 19.47 -5.66
C CYS A 12 -5.37 18.11 -4.97
N ALA A 13 -5.60 17.04 -5.75
CA ALA A 13 -5.80 15.69 -5.23
C ALA A 13 -4.47 14.94 -4.98
N GLU A 14 -3.35 15.41 -5.53
CA GLU A 14 -2.03 14.78 -5.35
C GLU A 14 -1.68 14.55 -3.87
N PRO A 15 -1.81 15.55 -2.97
CA PRO A 15 -1.45 15.35 -1.56
C PRO A 15 -2.35 14.31 -0.85
N ILE A 16 -3.60 14.19 -1.29
CA ILE A 16 -4.57 13.24 -0.71
C ILE A 16 -4.18 11.81 -1.10
N VAL A 17 -3.79 11.62 -2.36
CA VAL A 17 -3.29 10.32 -2.86
C VAL A 17 -2.00 9.96 -2.15
N THR A 18 -1.06 10.89 -2.02
CA THR A 18 0.21 10.66 -1.29
C THR A 18 -0.03 10.36 0.19
N GLN A 19 -0.94 11.07 0.85
CA GLN A 19 -1.25 10.82 2.26
C GLN A 19 -1.85 9.42 2.47
N GLY A 20 -2.71 8.96 1.54
CA GLY A 20 -3.30 7.62 1.61
C GLY A 20 -2.28 6.49 1.57
N VAL A 21 -1.18 6.65 0.83
CA VAL A 21 -0.10 5.65 0.79
C VAL A 21 0.87 5.76 1.96
N GLU A 22 0.96 6.92 2.63
CA GLU A 22 1.93 7.10 3.72
C GLU A 22 1.62 6.19 4.90
N TRP A 23 0.34 5.95 5.20
CA TRP A 23 -0.03 4.97 6.24
C TRP A 23 0.44 3.57 5.88
N GLU A 24 0.21 3.14 4.64
CA GLU A 24 0.65 1.84 4.14
C GLU A 24 2.18 1.71 4.17
N MET A 25 2.90 2.75 3.75
CA MET A 25 4.35 2.80 3.84
C MET A 25 4.84 2.73 5.27
N SER A 26 4.25 3.49 6.19
CA SER A 26 4.60 3.47 7.60
C SER A 26 4.39 2.08 8.22
N MET A 27 3.28 1.43 7.88
CA MET A 27 3.00 0.04 8.23
C MET A 27 4.11 -0.87 7.70
N LEU A 28 4.44 -0.82 6.41
CA LEU A 28 5.48 -1.67 5.81
C LEU A 28 6.89 -1.43 6.40
N ARG A 29 7.27 -0.16 6.63
CA ARG A 29 8.57 0.21 7.24
C ARG A 29 8.74 -0.36 8.65
N SER A 30 7.63 -0.51 9.38
CA SER A 30 7.66 -1.05 10.74
C SER A 30 7.64 -2.58 10.80
N TRP A 31 7.60 -3.28 9.65
CA TRP A 31 7.47 -4.73 9.56
C TRP A 31 8.67 -5.47 10.17
N PRO A 32 8.52 -6.11 11.35
CA PRO A 32 9.63 -6.80 12.02
C PRO A 32 10.06 -8.05 11.25
N GLU A 33 11.37 -8.32 11.19
CA GLU A 33 11.92 -9.49 10.49
C GLU A 33 11.35 -10.83 11.00
N ASN A 34 11.09 -10.91 12.30
CA ASN A 34 10.63 -12.11 12.98
C ASN A 34 9.11 -12.37 12.85
N LEU A 35 8.38 -11.51 12.14
CA LEU A 35 6.96 -11.69 11.85
C LEU A 35 6.72 -11.93 10.36
N SER A 36 5.71 -12.74 10.06
CA SER A 36 5.18 -12.82 8.71
C SER A 36 4.49 -11.51 8.33
N LEU A 37 4.33 -11.28 7.03
CA LEU A 37 3.61 -10.11 6.53
C LEU A 37 2.14 -10.11 6.99
N GLU A 38 1.52 -11.29 7.02
CA GLU A 38 0.14 -11.47 7.49
C GLU A 38 -0.02 -11.04 8.95
N GLU A 39 0.83 -11.56 9.84
CA GLU A 39 0.79 -11.22 11.27
C GLU A 39 0.99 -9.72 11.49
N HIS A 40 1.91 -9.12 10.76
CA HIS A 40 2.20 -7.70 10.85
C HIS A 40 1.02 -6.84 10.37
N ILE A 41 0.46 -7.12 9.19
CA ILE A 41 -0.69 -6.39 8.66
C ILE A 41 -1.91 -6.55 9.57
N ALA A 42 -2.16 -7.74 10.11
CA ALA A 42 -3.27 -7.99 11.02
C ALA A 42 -3.12 -7.18 12.33
N ALA A 43 -1.91 -7.14 12.89
CA ALA A 43 -1.62 -6.36 14.09
C ALA A 43 -1.82 -4.86 13.84
N GLU A 44 -1.29 -4.34 12.73
CA GLU A 44 -1.36 -2.93 12.37
C GLU A 44 -2.77 -2.49 12.00
N THR A 45 -3.54 -3.31 11.29
CA THR A 45 -4.95 -3.05 10.99
C THR A 45 -5.77 -2.97 12.28
N THR A 46 -5.54 -3.89 13.23
CA THR A 46 -6.23 -3.87 14.52
C THR A 46 -5.83 -2.65 15.36
N ARG A 47 -4.55 -2.28 15.36
CA ARG A 47 -4.05 -1.06 16.02
C ARG A 47 -4.70 0.18 15.43
N TYR A 48 -4.67 0.31 14.11
CA TYR A 48 -5.25 1.43 13.38
C TYR A 48 -6.75 1.56 13.65
N GLY A 49 -7.51 0.46 13.64
CA GLY A 49 -8.94 0.48 13.93
C GLY A 49 -9.28 1.04 15.32
N ARG A 50 -8.40 0.85 16.31
CA ARG A 50 -8.55 1.39 17.68
C ARG A 50 -8.12 2.86 17.80
N GLU A 51 -7.06 3.25 17.09
CA GLU A 51 -6.40 4.56 17.26
C GLU A 51 -6.91 5.63 16.29
N ALA A 52 -7.40 5.23 15.11
CA ALA A 52 -7.92 6.16 14.14
C ALA A 52 -9.11 6.94 14.73
N ASP A 53 -9.10 8.26 14.55
CA ASP A 53 -10.25 9.11 14.85
C ASP A 53 -11.17 9.20 13.61
N GLU A 54 -12.22 10.00 13.69
CA GLU A 54 -13.15 10.19 12.57
C GLU A 54 -12.50 10.88 11.37
N VAL A 55 -11.52 11.76 11.60
CA VAL A 55 -10.83 12.52 10.55
C VAL A 55 -9.94 11.59 9.75
N ASN A 56 -9.10 10.79 10.40
CA ASN A 56 -8.22 9.83 9.75
C ASN A 56 -9.02 8.83 8.89
N ARG A 57 -10.14 8.30 9.40
CA ARG A 57 -11.02 7.41 8.63
C ARG A 57 -11.65 8.11 7.42
N ALA A 58 -12.02 9.38 7.55
CA ALA A 58 -12.56 10.15 6.44
C ALA A 58 -11.50 10.42 5.36
N ASP A 59 -10.26 10.69 5.77
CA ASP A 59 -9.13 10.91 4.87
C ASP A 59 -8.76 9.63 4.11
N ASP A 60 -8.74 8.46 4.77
CA ASP A 60 -8.53 7.17 4.10
C ASP A 60 -9.62 6.89 3.06
N MET A 61 -10.88 7.13 3.44
CA MET A 61 -12.02 6.98 2.54
C MET A 61 -11.90 7.92 1.33
N LEU A 62 -11.38 9.13 1.54
CA LEU A 62 -11.14 10.07 0.46
C LEU A 62 -9.98 9.62 -0.43
N ALA A 63 -8.89 9.13 0.15
CA ALA A 63 -7.76 8.58 -0.60
C ALA A 63 -8.18 7.38 -1.46
N MET A 64 -8.94 6.43 -0.91
CA MET A 64 -9.50 5.30 -1.67
C MET A 64 -10.35 5.77 -2.85
N LYS A 65 -11.18 6.81 -2.65
CA LYS A 65 -11.98 7.39 -3.75
C LYS A 65 -11.10 8.01 -4.84
N MET A 66 -10.03 8.71 -4.46
CA MET A 66 -9.09 9.30 -5.41
C MET A 66 -8.36 8.20 -6.20
N ILE A 67 -7.93 7.12 -5.54
CA ILE A 67 -7.30 5.96 -6.19
C ILE A 67 -8.24 5.35 -7.24
N LEU A 68 -9.52 5.12 -6.92
CA LEU A 68 -10.47 4.62 -7.94
C LEU A 68 -10.73 5.62 -9.07
N LEU A 69 -10.75 6.92 -8.75
CA LEU A 69 -10.95 7.96 -9.75
C LEU A 69 -9.79 8.03 -10.75
N ALA A 70 -8.59 7.58 -10.35
CA ALA A 70 -7.40 7.48 -11.20
C ALA A 70 -7.59 6.59 -12.46
N ASP A 71 -8.60 5.72 -12.50
CA ASP A 71 -8.92 4.95 -13.70
C ASP A 71 -9.58 5.78 -14.80
N ARG A 72 -10.20 6.91 -14.44
CA ARG A 72 -10.94 7.78 -15.37
C ARG A 72 -10.35 9.17 -15.48
N GLU A 73 -9.56 9.60 -14.49
CA GLU A 73 -8.95 10.93 -14.42
C GLU A 73 -7.42 10.87 -14.55
N PRO A 74 -6.84 11.18 -15.72
CA PRO A 74 -5.41 11.04 -15.99
C PRO A 74 -4.47 11.82 -15.06
N ALA A 75 -4.90 12.98 -14.59
CA ALA A 75 -4.12 13.79 -13.65
C ALA A 75 -3.96 13.08 -12.30
N ILE A 76 -5.03 12.46 -11.80
CA ILE A 76 -4.99 11.68 -10.55
C ILE A 76 -4.22 10.38 -10.78
N ARG A 77 -4.36 9.76 -11.96
CA ARG A 77 -3.55 8.59 -12.37
C ARG A 77 -2.06 8.83 -12.26
N THR A 78 -1.61 10.01 -12.67
CA THR A 78 -0.19 10.36 -12.60
C THR A 78 0.27 10.40 -11.14
N ALA A 79 -0.48 11.06 -10.27
CA ALA A 79 -0.19 11.11 -8.84
C ALA A 79 -0.16 9.71 -8.20
N TRP A 80 -1.15 8.89 -8.52
CA TRP A 80 -1.26 7.52 -8.01
C TRP A 80 -0.05 6.67 -8.44
N LEU A 81 0.29 6.65 -9.72
CA LEU A 81 1.41 5.85 -10.21
C LEU A 81 2.77 6.32 -9.65
N MET A 82 2.93 7.62 -9.40
CA MET A 82 4.12 8.14 -8.70
C MET A 82 4.17 7.67 -7.24
N ALA A 83 3.03 7.63 -6.56
CA ALA A 83 2.94 7.06 -5.21
C ALA A 83 3.30 5.56 -5.23
N CYS A 84 2.81 4.80 -6.21
CA CYS A 84 3.16 3.38 -6.37
C CYS A 84 4.65 3.17 -6.66
N ASP A 85 5.29 4.02 -7.49
CA ASP A 85 6.74 3.98 -7.71
C ASP A 85 7.52 4.21 -6.40
N GLN A 86 7.05 5.12 -5.54
CA GLN A 86 7.64 5.34 -4.23
C GLN A 86 7.45 4.12 -3.31
N VAL A 87 6.27 3.47 -3.31
CA VAL A 87 6.05 2.22 -2.57
C VAL A 87 7.02 1.14 -3.04
N GLU A 88 7.22 0.99 -4.35
CA GLU A 88 8.17 0.01 -4.91
C GLU A 88 9.62 0.25 -4.43
N ARG A 89 10.06 1.50 -4.40
CA ARG A 89 11.41 1.85 -3.92
C ARG A 89 11.60 1.52 -2.44
N GLU A 90 10.61 1.83 -1.60
CA GLU A 90 10.68 1.51 -0.16
C GLU A 90 10.58 0.01 0.09
N MET A 91 9.74 -0.69 -0.68
CA MET A 91 9.65 -2.15 -0.65
C MET A 91 10.98 -2.81 -0.99
N ALA A 92 11.76 -2.25 -1.92
CA ALA A 92 13.09 -2.76 -2.24
C ALA A 92 14.03 -2.71 -1.04
N GLU A 93 14.05 -1.61 -0.27
CA GLU A 93 14.85 -1.51 0.96
C GLU A 93 14.43 -2.54 2.01
N ILE A 94 13.11 -2.75 2.19
CA ILE A 94 12.58 -3.73 3.15
C ILE A 94 12.96 -5.17 2.73
N ILE A 95 12.82 -5.49 1.46
CA ILE A 95 13.15 -6.83 0.93
C ILE A 95 14.66 -7.07 0.94
N ALA A 96 15.47 -6.05 0.67
CA ALA A 96 16.93 -6.12 0.71
C ALA A 96 17.43 -6.65 2.07
N VAL A 97 16.89 -6.08 3.16
CA VAL A 97 17.19 -6.48 4.52
C VAL A 97 16.81 -7.94 4.75
N ARG A 98 15.59 -8.33 4.38
CA ARG A 98 15.08 -9.71 4.58
C ARG A 98 15.86 -10.76 3.80
N LEU A 99 16.31 -10.42 2.59
CA LEU A 99 17.08 -11.32 1.74
C LEU A 99 18.59 -11.25 2.00
N LYS A 100 19.05 -10.32 2.86
CA LYS A 100 20.47 -10.04 3.10
C LYS A 100 21.24 -9.72 1.79
N LEU A 101 20.60 -8.95 0.91
CA LEU A 101 21.13 -8.52 -0.39
C LEU A 101 21.16 -6.99 -0.48
N PRO A 102 21.96 -6.40 -1.38
CA PRO A 102 21.88 -4.97 -1.69
C PRO A 102 20.51 -4.58 -2.28
N ALA A 103 20.01 -3.38 -1.95
CA ALA A 103 18.71 -2.91 -2.47
C ALA A 103 18.68 -2.69 -3.99
N ASP A 104 19.84 -2.47 -4.62
CA ASP A 104 19.98 -2.36 -6.07
C ASP A 104 20.19 -3.70 -6.79
N ASP A 105 20.26 -4.81 -6.05
CA ASP A 105 20.32 -6.15 -6.62
C ASP A 105 19.08 -6.43 -7.48
N LEU A 106 19.31 -7.05 -8.64
CA LEU A 106 18.23 -7.32 -9.60
C LEU A 106 17.13 -8.20 -9.00
N GLN A 107 17.46 -9.20 -8.18
CA GLN A 107 16.45 -10.05 -7.54
C GLN A 107 15.61 -9.27 -6.54
N VAL A 108 16.23 -8.41 -5.72
CA VAL A 108 15.51 -7.54 -4.78
C VAL A 108 14.53 -6.64 -5.54
N ARG A 109 14.98 -6.01 -6.62
CA ARG A 109 14.13 -5.14 -7.44
C ARG A 109 12.97 -5.88 -8.10
N LEU A 110 13.19 -7.11 -8.59
CA LEU A 110 12.13 -7.94 -9.16
C LEU A 110 11.09 -8.33 -8.10
N HIS A 111 11.54 -8.72 -6.91
CA HIS A 111 10.64 -9.05 -5.81
C HIS A 111 9.88 -7.84 -5.29
N ALA A 112 10.52 -6.67 -5.20
CA ALA A 112 9.88 -5.42 -4.81
C ALA A 112 8.78 -5.01 -5.80
N ALA A 113 9.08 -5.02 -7.09
CA ALA A 113 8.09 -4.73 -8.13
C ALA A 113 6.90 -5.69 -8.08
N ALA A 114 7.15 -7.00 -7.92
CA ALA A 114 6.10 -8.01 -7.83
C ALA A 114 5.25 -7.86 -6.56
N ALA A 115 5.88 -7.65 -5.40
CA ALA A 115 5.21 -7.47 -4.12
C ALA A 115 4.35 -6.20 -4.10
N SER A 116 4.92 -5.06 -4.53
CA SER A 116 4.20 -3.79 -4.59
C SER A 116 3.03 -3.83 -5.58
N ALA A 117 3.20 -4.51 -6.72
CA ALA A 117 2.10 -4.71 -7.66
C ALA A 117 0.98 -5.58 -7.07
N ALA A 118 1.32 -6.67 -6.37
CA ALA A 118 0.34 -7.54 -5.73
C ALA A 118 -0.45 -6.78 -4.64
N LEU A 119 0.26 -6.06 -3.78
CA LEU A 119 -0.32 -5.21 -2.73
C LEU A 119 -1.29 -4.17 -3.32
N ARG A 120 -0.83 -3.44 -4.34
CA ARG A 120 -1.63 -2.44 -5.06
C ARG A 120 -2.93 -3.02 -5.62
N VAL A 121 -2.84 -4.14 -6.35
CA VAL A 121 -4.00 -4.75 -7.00
C VAL A 121 -5.04 -5.21 -5.98
N ILE A 122 -4.60 -5.84 -4.88
CA ILE A 122 -5.52 -6.28 -3.82
C ILE A 122 -6.17 -5.07 -3.12
N ASN A 123 -5.40 -4.02 -2.81
CA ASN A 123 -5.95 -2.81 -2.20
C ASN A 123 -6.94 -2.07 -3.11
N GLU A 124 -6.64 -1.98 -4.41
CA GLU A 124 -7.56 -1.42 -5.41
C GLU A 124 -8.87 -2.22 -5.49
N GLU A 125 -8.79 -3.56 -5.47
CA GLU A 125 -9.97 -4.45 -5.47
C GLU A 125 -10.82 -4.30 -4.21
N ILE A 126 -10.20 -4.33 -3.03
CA ILE A 126 -10.88 -4.14 -1.74
C ILE A 126 -11.51 -2.74 -1.69
N GLY A 127 -10.74 -1.71 -2.07
CA GLY A 127 -11.21 -0.32 -2.10
C GLY A 127 -12.41 -0.13 -3.03
N ALA A 128 -12.40 -0.75 -4.22
CA ALA A 128 -13.53 -0.75 -5.15
C ALA A 128 -14.78 -1.38 -4.54
N ALA A 129 -14.63 -2.54 -3.88
CA ALA A 129 -15.75 -3.24 -3.26
C ALA A 129 -16.34 -2.46 -2.08
N LEU A 130 -15.49 -1.90 -1.21
CA LEU A 130 -15.92 -1.06 -0.08
C LEU A 130 -16.68 0.19 -0.55
N LEU A 131 -16.17 0.87 -1.57
CA LEU A 131 -16.84 2.04 -2.15
C LEU A 131 -18.12 1.67 -2.93
N GLY A 132 -18.24 0.41 -3.36
CA GLY A 132 -19.46 -0.18 -3.89
C GLY A 132 -20.51 -0.56 -2.83
N GLY A 133 -20.20 -0.39 -1.54
CA GLY A 133 -21.11 -0.67 -0.43
C GLY A 133 -21.02 -2.09 0.13
N THR A 134 -19.97 -2.84 -0.21
CA THR A 134 -19.67 -4.14 0.43
C THR A 134 -19.41 -3.93 1.92
N ASP A 135 -19.89 -4.85 2.75
CA ASP A 135 -19.67 -4.77 4.19
C ASP A 135 -18.17 -4.97 4.51
N PRO A 136 -17.51 -4.05 5.24
CA PRO A 136 -16.11 -4.20 5.63
C PRO A 136 -15.79 -5.52 6.34
N ARG A 137 -16.77 -6.14 7.00
CA ARG A 137 -16.61 -7.45 7.67
C ARG A 137 -16.35 -8.59 6.68
N GLU A 138 -16.70 -8.44 5.41
CA GLU A 138 -16.39 -9.41 4.36
C GLU A 138 -14.92 -9.42 3.95
N PHE A 139 -14.14 -8.43 4.40
CA PHE A 139 -12.70 -8.31 4.23
C PHE A 139 -11.92 -8.58 5.52
N ALA A 140 -12.50 -9.33 6.46
CA ALA A 140 -11.81 -9.73 7.68
C ALA A 140 -10.54 -10.56 7.41
N ASP A 141 -10.47 -11.22 6.25
CA ASP A 141 -9.33 -11.98 5.73
C ASP A 141 -8.39 -11.14 4.84
N ALA A 142 -8.56 -9.82 4.76
CA ALA A 142 -7.70 -8.96 3.95
C ALA A 142 -6.19 -9.11 4.25
N PRO A 143 -5.73 -9.22 5.52
CA PRO A 143 -4.32 -9.46 5.82
C PRO A 143 -3.79 -10.75 5.19
N GLU A 144 -4.56 -11.84 5.26
CA GLU A 144 -4.22 -13.13 4.65
C GLU A 144 -4.17 -13.02 3.13
N ARG A 145 -5.18 -12.39 2.50
CA ARG A 145 -5.22 -12.19 1.04
C ARG A 145 -4.01 -11.41 0.53
N VAL A 146 -3.66 -10.32 1.20
CA VAL A 146 -2.50 -9.49 0.83
C VAL A 146 -1.21 -10.29 0.97
N ALA A 147 -0.99 -10.94 2.11
CA ALA A 147 0.21 -11.73 2.35
C ALA A 147 0.35 -12.89 1.36
N HIS A 148 -0.75 -13.60 1.08
CA HIS A 148 -0.80 -14.67 0.10
C HIS A 148 -0.48 -14.18 -1.31
N ALA A 149 -1.03 -13.04 -1.72
CA ALA A 149 -0.76 -12.45 -3.03
C ALA A 149 0.72 -12.05 -3.18
N VAL A 150 1.30 -11.38 -2.17
CA VAL A 150 2.73 -11.03 -2.15
C VAL A 150 3.61 -12.27 -2.22
N ARG A 151 3.30 -13.28 -1.41
CA ARG A 151 4.06 -14.54 -1.37
C ARG A 151 4.01 -15.26 -2.72
N ASN A 152 2.85 -15.36 -3.34
CA ASN A 152 2.71 -15.98 -4.65
C ASN A 152 3.43 -15.19 -5.76
N ALA A 153 3.28 -13.86 -5.78
CA ALA A 153 3.90 -13.01 -6.79
C ALA A 153 5.44 -13.03 -6.73
N THR A 154 6.00 -13.28 -5.54
CA THR A 154 7.46 -13.35 -5.32
C THR A 154 8.00 -14.78 -5.33
N GLY A 155 7.18 -15.79 -5.64
CA GLY A 155 7.61 -17.19 -5.64
C GLY A 155 7.97 -17.73 -4.25
N GLY A 156 7.43 -17.12 -3.19
CA GLY A 156 7.70 -17.46 -1.79
C GLY A 156 8.89 -16.75 -1.17
N ALA A 157 9.58 -15.86 -1.91
CA ALA A 157 10.75 -15.15 -1.39
C ALA A 157 10.40 -14.07 -0.35
N VAL A 158 9.17 -13.55 -0.37
CA VAL A 158 8.71 -12.48 0.53
C VAL A 158 7.42 -12.91 1.22
N GLY A 159 7.30 -12.61 2.52
CA GLY A 159 6.07 -12.76 3.30
C GLY A 159 6.23 -13.61 4.54
N ASP A 160 7.19 -14.54 4.54
CA ASP A 160 7.47 -15.40 5.70
C ASP A 160 8.44 -14.68 6.68
N PRO A 161 8.44 -15.06 7.98
CA PRO A 161 9.44 -14.56 8.93
C PRO A 161 10.85 -14.94 8.52
N VAL A 162 11.81 -14.05 8.76
CA VAL A 162 13.24 -14.36 8.61
C VAL A 162 13.71 -15.02 9.90
N THR A 163 13.99 -16.32 9.85
CA THR A 163 14.67 -17.04 10.93
C THR A 163 16.18 -16.84 10.80
N GLU A 164 16.87 -16.56 11.92
CA GLU A 164 18.35 -16.55 11.97
C GLU A 164 19.00 -17.85 11.46
#